data_AF-A0A2M9HKQ0-F1
#
_entry.id   AF-A0A2M9HKQ0-F1
#
_cell.length_a   1.000
_cell.length_b   1.000
_cell.length_c   1.000
_cell.angle_alpha   90.00
_cell.angle_beta   90.00
_cell.angle_gamma   90.00
#
_symmetry.space_group_name_H-M   'P 1'
#
loop_
_entity.id
_entity.type
_entity.pdbx_description
1 polymer ?
#
loop_
_entity_poly.entity_id
_entity_poly.type
_entity_poly.pdbx_seq_one_letter_code
_entity_poly.pdbx_strand_id
1 'polypeptide(L)'
;MAYLFTLPGLLCELALSIEDMRTRRVPWPWVASGALLQLIAVFIYGVMTNDLFAFLQALLFTVLCCLIQCALALIVPRSLGFGDVTALVPIGLAVGMFGLSPVVIWWLAMGVCGLIWIGCWTKFTASNASAHTGKVPYVPVIFMSAIIALALNAIV
;
A
#
# COMPACT_ATOMS: atom_id res chain seq x y z
N MET A 1 7.64 -7.80 19.39
CA MET A 1 7.52 -6.53 18.65
C MET A 1 7.26 -6.85 17.17
N ALA A 2 6.05 -7.26 16.81
CA ALA A 2 5.73 -7.77 15.47
C ALA A 2 5.84 -6.69 14.36
N TYR A 3 5.71 -5.42 14.71
CA TYR A 3 5.84 -4.25 13.82
C TYR A 3 7.24 -4.08 13.20
N LEU A 4 8.28 -4.68 13.77
CA LEU A 4 9.61 -4.66 13.14
C LEU A 4 9.63 -5.45 11.83
N PHE A 5 8.79 -6.48 11.72
CA PHE A 5 8.70 -7.31 10.51
C PHE A 5 7.95 -6.61 9.37
N THR A 6 7.29 -5.47 9.61
CA THR A 6 6.68 -4.64 8.56
C THR A 6 7.57 -3.53 8.02
N LEU A 7 8.73 -3.31 8.64
CA LEU A 7 9.66 -2.26 8.22
C LEU A 7 10.13 -2.37 6.77
N PRO A 8 10.47 -3.57 6.22
CA PRO A 8 10.90 -3.66 4.83
C PRO A 8 9.84 -3.14 3.84
N GLY A 9 8.57 -3.52 4.05
CA GLY A 9 7.44 -3.06 3.26
C GLY A 9 7.17 -1.56 3.43
N LEU A 10 7.21 -1.04 4.66
CA LEU A 10 7.02 0.39 4.93
C LEU A 10 8.12 1.28 4.32
N LEU A 11 9.38 0.86 4.42
CA LEU A 11 10.51 1.59 3.83
C LEU A 11 10.46 1.56 2.31
N CYS A 12 10.07 0.42 1.72
CA CYS A 12 9.83 0.31 0.28
C CYS A 12 8.71 1.25 -0.17
N GLU A 13 7.56 1.23 0.51
CA GLU A 13 6.44 2.12 0.19
C GLU A 13 6.78 3.60 0.35
N LEU A 14 7.56 3.97 1.37
CA LEU A 14 8.04 5.35 1.52
C LEU A 14 8.90 5.76 0.32
N ALA A 15 9.82 4.89 -0.12
CA ALA A 15 10.63 5.15 -1.30
C ALA A 15 9.78 5.25 -2.58
N LEU A 16 8.79 4.36 -2.75
CA LEU A 16 7.85 4.40 -3.86
C LEU A 16 6.96 5.64 -3.82
N SER A 17 6.54 6.10 -2.64
CA SER A 17 5.77 7.33 -2.46
C SER A 17 6.57 8.56 -2.87
N ILE A 18 7.87 8.61 -2.55
CA ILE A 18 8.75 9.72 -2.96
C ILE A 18 8.94 9.70 -4.48
N GLU A 19 9.16 8.52 -5.06
CA GLU A 19 9.35 8.36 -6.50
C GLU A 19 8.06 8.66 -7.27
N ASP A 20 6.89 8.23 -6.79
CA ASP A 20 5.58 8.53 -7.39
C ASP A 20 5.31 10.05 -7.40
N MET A 21 5.68 10.76 -6.33
CA MET A 21 5.59 12.23 -6.30
C MET A 21 6.56 12.91 -7.28
N ARG A 22 7.74 12.33 -7.52
CA ARG A 22 8.81 12.93 -8.35
C ARG A 22 8.65 12.64 -9.83
N THR A 23 8.40 11.39 -10.20
CA THR A 23 8.39 10.90 -11.58
C THR A 23 7.03 10.38 -12.03
N ARG A 24 6.04 10.28 -11.13
CA ARG A 24 4.67 9.76 -11.39
C ARG A 24 4.68 8.38 -12.04
N ARG A 25 5.69 7.59 -11.73
CA ARG A 25 5.88 6.22 -12.20
C ARG A 25 6.34 5.38 -11.03
N VAL A 26 5.74 4.21 -10.91
CA VAL A 26 6.13 3.21 -9.92
C VAL A 26 7.17 2.29 -10.58
N PRO A 27 8.45 2.33 -10.17
CA PRO A 27 9.47 1.47 -10.75
C PRO A 27 9.30 0.03 -10.26
N TRP A 28 8.91 -0.86 -11.17
CA TRP A 28 8.71 -2.28 -10.89
C TRP A 28 9.86 -2.97 -10.12
N PRO A 29 11.15 -2.69 -10.38
CA PRO A 29 12.25 -3.33 -9.65
C PRO A 29 12.25 -3.04 -8.15
N TRP A 30 11.79 -1.85 -7.75
CA TRP A 30 11.73 -1.44 -6.34
C TRP A 30 10.57 -2.11 -5.61
N VAL A 31 9.42 -2.25 -6.29
CA VAL A 31 8.28 -3.02 -5.79
C VAL A 31 8.68 -4.47 -5.57
N ALA A 32 9.34 -5.08 -6.57
CA ALA A 32 9.76 -6.48 -6.49
C ALA A 32 10.75 -6.72 -5.34
N SER A 33 11.74 -5.84 -5.16
CA SER A 33 12.71 -5.96 -4.06
C SER A 33 12.06 -5.79 -2.69
N GLY A 34 11.15 -4.82 -2.54
CA GLY A 34 10.40 -4.61 -1.30
C GLY A 34 9.47 -5.78 -0.97
N ALA A 35 8.76 -6.30 -1.96
CA ALA A 35 7.88 -7.45 -1.79
C ALA A 35 8.67 -8.71 -1.39
N LEU A 36 9.84 -8.95 -1.98
CA LEU A 36 10.70 -10.08 -1.64
C LEU A 36 11.23 -9.95 -0.21
N LEU A 37 11.76 -8.79 0.16
CA LEU A 37 12.22 -8.53 1.52
C LEU A 37 11.08 -8.66 2.55
N GLN A 38 9.89 -8.19 2.22
CA GLN A 38 8.72 -8.32 3.09
C GLN A 38 8.26 -9.78 3.20
N LEU A 39 8.28 -10.57 2.11
CA LEU A 39 8.00 -12.01 2.16
C LEU A 39 8.95 -12.74 3.09
N ILE A 40 10.25 -12.45 3.01
CA ILE A 40 11.25 -13.03 3.91
C ILE A 40 10.93 -12.66 5.36
N ALA A 41 10.58 -11.40 5.64
CA ALA A 41 10.24 -10.95 6.98
C ALA A 41 9.01 -11.65 7.55
N VAL A 42 7.93 -11.80 6.76
CA VAL A 42 6.71 -12.50 7.18
C VAL A 42 6.97 -14.00 7.36
N PHE A 43 7.81 -14.61 6.52
CA PHE A 43 8.21 -16.01 6.69
C PHE A 43 8.99 -16.23 7.99
N ILE A 44 9.99 -15.37 8.27
CA ILE A 44 10.74 -15.42 9.54
C ILE A 44 9.80 -15.24 10.72
N TYR A 45 8.86 -14.30 10.65
CA TYR A 45 7.85 -14.09 11.68
C TYR A 45 7.05 -15.38 11.94
N GLY A 46 6.49 -15.99 10.90
CA GLY A 46 5.72 -17.23 11.03
C GLY A 46 6.53 -18.40 11.60
N VAL A 47 7.81 -18.52 11.23
CA VAL A 47 8.71 -19.53 11.82
C VAL A 47 8.96 -19.24 13.32
N MET A 48 9.21 -17.98 13.68
CA MET A 48 9.48 -17.58 15.06
C MET A 48 8.27 -17.74 15.99
N THR A 49 7.06 -17.49 15.50
CA THR A 49 5.81 -17.66 16.26
C THR A 49 5.24 -19.06 16.16
N ASN A 50 5.90 -19.98 15.44
CA ASN A 50 5.39 -21.30 15.10
C ASN A 50 3.99 -21.25 14.42
N ASP A 51 3.75 -20.19 13.67
CA ASP A 51 2.47 -19.93 13.01
C ASP A 51 2.69 -19.59 11.53
N LEU A 52 2.81 -20.63 10.70
CA LEU A 52 2.89 -20.49 9.25
C LEU A 52 1.56 -20.04 8.63
N PHE A 53 0.45 -20.08 9.38
CA PHE A 53 -0.81 -19.55 8.89
C PHE A 53 -0.73 -18.05 8.66
N ALA A 54 0.01 -17.30 9.50
CA ALA A 54 0.26 -15.87 9.30
C ALA A 54 0.90 -15.56 7.93
N PHE A 55 1.77 -16.43 7.44
CA PHE A 55 2.40 -16.29 6.12
C PHE A 55 1.39 -16.52 4.98
N LEU A 56 0.61 -17.61 5.05
CA LEU A 56 -0.43 -17.89 4.07
C LEU A 56 -1.50 -16.79 4.05
N GLN A 57 -1.90 -16.34 5.24
CA GLN A 57 -2.86 -15.27 5.44
C GLN A 57 -2.38 -13.95 4.81
N ALA A 58 -1.11 -13.58 5.01
CA ALA A 58 -0.52 -12.39 4.40
C ALA A 58 -0.56 -12.46 2.86
N LEU A 59 -0.22 -13.62 2.28
CA LEU A 59 -0.31 -13.84 0.84
C LEU A 59 -1.75 -13.72 0.33
N LEU A 60 -2.71 -14.39 0.98
CA LEU A 60 -4.12 -14.36 0.58
C LEU A 60 -4.69 -12.95 0.64
N PHE A 61 -4.46 -12.22 1.73
CA PHE A 61 -4.93 -10.83 1.83
C PHE A 61 -4.26 -9.93 0.80
N THR A 62 -2.97 -10.08 0.54
CA THR A 62 -2.29 -9.31 -0.51
C THR A 62 -2.93 -9.55 -1.87
N VAL A 63 -3.16 -10.81 -2.24
CA VAL A 63 -3.81 -11.18 -3.51
C VAL A 63 -5.21 -10.59 -3.59
N LEU A 64 -6.02 -10.72 -2.53
CA LEU A 64 -7.36 -10.14 -2.46
C LEU A 64 -7.33 -8.62 -2.62
N CYS A 65 -6.43 -7.95 -1.91
CA CYS A 65 -6.27 -6.50 -2.00
C CYS A 65 -5.86 -6.08 -3.42
N CYS A 66 -4.92 -6.78 -4.05
CA CYS A 66 -4.51 -6.52 -5.43
C CYS A 66 -5.66 -6.74 -6.41
N LEU A 67 -6.49 -7.78 -6.23
CA LEU A 67 -7.66 -8.01 -7.07
C LEU A 67 -8.69 -6.88 -6.94
N ILE A 68 -8.98 -6.43 -5.72
CA ILE A 68 -9.89 -5.31 -5.47
C ILE A 68 -9.32 -4.02 -6.09
N GLN A 69 -8.04 -3.72 -5.87
CA GLN A 69 -7.38 -2.53 -6.43
C GLN A 69 -7.35 -2.58 -7.96
N CYS A 70 -7.12 -3.76 -8.54
CA CYS A 70 -7.16 -3.98 -9.98
C CYS A 70 -8.57 -3.77 -10.54
N ALA A 71 -9.60 -4.31 -9.88
CA ALA A 71 -10.99 -4.08 -10.26
C ALA A 71 -11.34 -2.59 -10.21
N LEU A 72 -10.92 -1.87 -9.17
CA LEU A 72 -11.10 -0.41 -9.07
C LEU A 72 -10.37 0.34 -10.19
N ALA A 73 -9.15 -0.06 -10.55
CA ALA A 73 -8.41 0.52 -11.66
C ALA A 73 -9.10 0.29 -13.02
N LEU A 74 -9.76 -0.87 -13.21
CA LEU A 74 -10.53 -1.17 -14.41
C LEU A 74 -11.85 -0.39 -14.48
N ILE A 75 -12.52 -0.17 -13.34
CA ILE A 75 -13.79 0.57 -13.24
C ILE A 75 -13.55 2.09 -13.36
N VAL A 76 -12.47 2.61 -12.77
CA VAL A 76 -12.13 4.05 -12.73
C VAL A 76 -10.73 4.31 -13.30
N PRO A 77 -10.52 4.10 -14.62
CA PRO A 77 -9.19 4.11 -15.26
C PRO A 77 -8.52 5.49 -15.29
N ARG A 78 -9.24 6.55 -14.92
CA ARG A 78 -8.70 7.92 -14.87
C ARG A 78 -8.02 8.27 -13.55
N SER A 79 -8.35 7.58 -12.45
CA SER A 79 -7.88 7.95 -11.11
C SER A 79 -6.92 6.94 -10.48
N LEU A 80 -7.00 5.66 -10.86
CA LEU A 80 -6.14 4.58 -10.36
C LEU A 80 -5.35 3.97 -11.51
N GLY A 81 -4.05 3.82 -11.32
CA GLY A 81 -3.15 3.18 -12.27
C GLY A 81 -2.82 1.73 -11.89
N PHE A 82 -2.38 0.95 -12.88
CA PHE A 82 -1.78 -0.37 -12.62
C PHE A 82 -0.54 -0.30 -11.72
N GLY A 83 0.14 0.86 -11.66
CA GLY A 83 1.23 1.09 -10.70
C GLY A 83 0.78 0.99 -9.25
N ASP A 84 -0.43 1.48 -8.94
CA ASP A 84 -0.98 1.46 -7.58
C ASP A 84 -1.28 0.03 -7.11
N VAL A 85 -1.74 -0.83 -8.03
CA VAL A 85 -1.93 -2.27 -7.77
C VAL A 85 -0.59 -2.93 -7.41
N THR A 86 0.49 -2.56 -8.11
CA THR A 86 1.81 -3.13 -7.82
C THR A 86 2.40 -2.61 -6.51
N ALA A 87 2.27 -1.31 -6.20
CA ALA A 87 2.71 -0.73 -4.93
C ALA A 87 1.97 -1.36 -3.72
N LEU A 88 0.73 -1.81 -3.93
CA LEU A 88 -0.04 -2.51 -2.91
C LEU A 88 0.61 -3.82 -2.40
N VAL A 89 1.49 -4.47 -3.18
CA VAL A 89 2.05 -5.79 -2.86
C VAL A 89 2.92 -5.77 -1.59
N PRO A 90 4.02 -4.97 -1.49
CA PRO A 90 4.86 -4.96 -0.30
C PRO A 90 4.08 -4.59 0.98
N ILE A 91 3.16 -3.63 0.90
CA ILE A 91 2.41 -3.20 2.08
C ILE A 91 1.25 -4.14 2.42
N GLY A 92 0.64 -4.78 1.42
CA GLY A 92 -0.39 -5.80 1.61
C GLY A 92 0.18 -7.00 2.36
N LEU A 93 1.42 -7.38 2.08
CA LEU A 93 2.12 -8.44 2.83
C LEU A 93 2.39 -8.03 4.27
N ALA A 94 2.72 -6.76 4.50
CA ALA A 94 2.96 -6.21 5.83
C ALA A 94 1.69 -6.16 6.67
N VAL A 95 0.61 -5.58 6.15
CA VAL A 95 -0.67 -5.43 6.87
C VAL A 95 -1.38 -6.78 7.00
N GLY A 96 -1.37 -7.60 5.94
CA GLY A 96 -2.03 -8.91 5.91
C GLY A 96 -1.46 -9.93 6.91
N MET A 97 -0.20 -9.75 7.34
CA MET A 97 0.40 -10.53 8.42
C MET A 97 -0.40 -10.46 9.73
N PHE A 98 -1.08 -9.34 9.99
CA PHE A 98 -1.82 -9.12 11.24
C PHE A 98 -3.29 -9.54 11.20
N GLY A 99 -3.80 -10.02 10.07
CA GLY A 99 -5.17 -10.52 9.98
C GLY A 99 -6.16 -9.60 9.29
N LEU A 100 -7.43 -9.96 9.42
CA LEU A 100 -8.52 -9.24 8.76
C LEU A 100 -8.71 -7.83 9.33
N SER A 101 -8.63 -7.66 10.66
CA SER A 101 -8.93 -6.36 11.29
C SER A 101 -8.02 -5.24 10.79
N PRO A 102 -6.69 -5.39 10.69
CA PRO A 102 -5.83 -4.30 10.21
C PRO A 102 -5.98 -4.08 8.71
N VAL A 103 -6.27 -5.14 7.94
CA VAL A 103 -6.57 -5.02 6.50
C VAL A 103 -7.84 -4.19 6.30
N VAL A 104 -8.91 -4.43 7.07
CA VAL A 104 -10.15 -3.65 6.98
C VAL A 104 -9.93 -2.20 7.39
N ILE A 105 -9.24 -1.96 8.52
CA ILE A 105 -8.91 -0.59 8.97
C ILE A 105 -8.08 0.13 7.91
N TRP A 106 -7.12 -0.56 7.31
CA TRP A 106 -6.28 -0.03 6.24
C TRP A 106 -7.10 0.35 5.00
N TRP A 107 -8.02 -0.50 4.54
CA TRP A 107 -8.91 -0.17 3.43
C TRP A 107 -9.83 1.01 3.73
N LEU A 108 -10.40 1.09 4.94
CA LEU A 108 -11.22 2.23 5.36
C LEU A 108 -10.40 3.53 5.40
N ALA A 109 -9.21 3.48 5.99
CA ALA A 109 -8.28 4.61 6.03
C ALA A 109 -7.88 5.03 4.61
N MET A 110 -7.59 4.07 3.73
CA MET A 110 -7.25 4.32 2.33
C MET A 110 -8.40 4.98 1.57
N GLY A 111 -9.65 4.56 1.81
CA GLY A 111 -10.83 5.19 1.22
C GLY A 111 -11.02 6.65 1.66
N VAL A 112 -10.89 6.92 2.96
CA VAL A 112 -11.02 8.29 3.52
C VAL A 112 -9.87 9.17 3.04
N CYS A 113 -8.63 8.72 3.21
CA CYS A 113 -7.43 9.47 2.78
C CYS A 113 -7.42 9.67 1.25
N GLY A 114 -7.86 8.68 0.49
CA GLY A 114 -7.94 8.74 -0.97
C GLY A 114 -8.91 9.81 -1.46
N LEU A 115 -10.11 9.87 -0.88
CA LEU A 115 -11.10 10.91 -1.21
C LEU A 115 -10.60 12.31 -0.89
N ILE A 116 -9.98 12.49 0.29
CA ILE A 116 -9.38 13.77 0.70
C ILE A 116 -8.26 14.16 -0.27
N TRP A 117 -7.38 13.22 -0.60
CA TRP A 117 -6.23 13.46 -1.47
C TRP A 117 -6.66 13.85 -2.88
N ILE A 118 -7.60 13.12 -3.49
CA ILE A 118 -8.16 13.45 -4.81
C ILE A 118 -8.82 14.84 -4.79
N GLY A 119 -9.59 15.16 -3.74
CA GLY A 119 -10.23 16.46 -3.56
C GLY A 119 -9.24 17.63 -3.40
N CYS A 120 -8.17 17.44 -2.62
CA CYS A 120 -7.11 18.43 -2.46
C CYS A 120 -6.30 18.59 -3.75
N TRP A 121 -5.94 17.49 -4.40
CA TRP A 121 -5.08 17.50 -5.58
C TRP A 121 -5.73 18.15 -6.79
N THR A 122 -7.04 17.95 -6.98
CA THR A 122 -7.81 18.63 -8.03
C THR A 122 -7.85 20.15 -7.83
N LYS A 123 -7.97 20.63 -6.59
CA LYS A 123 -7.89 22.07 -6.26
C LYS A 123 -6.49 22.64 -6.48
N PHE A 124 -5.44 21.93 -6.07
CA PHE A 124 -4.06 22.36 -6.27
C PHE A 124 -3.65 22.40 -7.75
N THR A 125 -4.09 21.41 -8.54
CA THR A 125 -3.75 21.33 -9.98
C THR A 125 -4.57 22.32 -10.81
N ALA A 126 -5.79 22.67 -10.39
CA ALA A 126 -6.58 23.72 -11.05
C ALA A 126 -5.87 25.09 -11.07
N SER A 127 -4.96 25.34 -10.12
CA SER A 127 -4.18 26.59 -10.06
C SER A 127 -2.86 26.53 -10.85
N ASN A 128 -2.42 25.36 -11.30
CA ASN A 128 -1.15 25.16 -12.02
C ASN A 128 -1.42 24.49 -13.36
N ALA A 129 -1.70 25.28 -14.40
CA ALA A 129 -1.83 24.83 -15.77
C ALA A 129 -0.48 24.35 -16.32
N SER A 130 -0.11 23.10 -16.03
CA SER A 130 1.06 22.44 -16.61
C SER A 130 0.71 21.06 -17.17
N ALA A 131 1.47 20.64 -18.17
CA ALA A 131 1.27 19.58 -19.16
C ALA A 131 1.03 18.13 -18.65
N HIS A 132 0.79 17.94 -17.36
CA HIS A 132 0.60 16.64 -16.69
C HIS A 132 -0.77 16.53 -15.99
N THR A 133 -1.80 17.08 -16.64
CA THR A 133 -3.19 17.10 -16.16
C THR A 133 -3.72 15.68 -15.95
N GLY A 134 -4.13 15.35 -14.72
CA GLY A 134 -5.05 14.22 -14.45
C GLY A 134 -4.50 12.97 -13.75
N LYS A 135 -3.18 12.78 -13.61
CA LYS A 135 -2.63 11.65 -12.83
C LYS A 135 -2.32 12.07 -11.39
N VAL A 136 -3.14 11.59 -10.45
CA VAL A 136 -2.97 11.79 -9.00
C VAL A 136 -2.02 10.71 -8.48
N PRO A 137 -0.93 11.05 -7.77
CA PRO A 137 -0.07 10.05 -7.13
C PRO A 137 -0.82 9.41 -5.96
N TYR A 138 -1.13 8.12 -6.05
CA TYR A 138 -1.95 7.41 -5.06
C TYR A 138 -1.13 6.58 -4.06
N VAL A 139 0.14 6.29 -4.38
CA VAL A 139 1.07 5.57 -3.50
C VAL A 139 1.23 6.24 -2.12
N PRO A 140 1.30 7.59 -1.99
CA PRO A 140 1.34 8.24 -0.68
C PRO A 140 0.12 7.93 0.20
N VAL A 141 -1.06 7.77 -0.40
CA VAL A 141 -2.29 7.41 0.32
C VAL A 141 -2.21 5.98 0.84
N ILE A 142 -1.70 5.06 0.01
CA ILE A 142 -1.47 3.65 0.37
C ILE A 142 -0.54 3.56 1.58
N PHE A 143 0.57 4.29 1.56
CA PHE A 143 1.54 4.35 2.64
C PHE A 143 0.96 4.94 3.93
N MET A 144 0.35 6.13 3.86
CA MET A 144 -0.18 6.82 5.05
C MET A 144 -1.31 6.03 5.72
N SER A 145 -2.20 5.43 4.93
CA SER A 145 -3.27 4.58 5.46
C SER A 145 -2.72 3.33 6.16
N ALA A 146 -1.62 2.74 5.65
CA ALA A 146 -0.99 1.60 6.28
C ALA A 146 -0.37 1.96 7.63
N ILE A 147 0.28 3.12 7.75
CA ILE A 147 0.77 3.62 9.05
C ILE A 147 -0.37 3.74 10.04
N ILE A 148 -1.50 4.34 9.64
CA ILE A 148 -2.68 4.50 10.51
C ILE A 148 -3.17 3.13 10.99
N ALA A 149 -3.32 2.16 10.08
CA ALA A 149 -3.81 0.83 10.42
C ALA A 149 -2.86 0.09 11.38
N LEU A 150 -1.56 0.16 11.14
CA LEU A 150 -0.54 -0.46 11.99
C LEU A 150 -0.45 0.21 13.37
N ALA A 151 -0.57 1.53 13.43
CA ALA A 151 -0.57 2.28 14.69
C ALA A 151 -1.82 1.94 15.52
N LEU A 152 -2.99 1.88 14.91
CA LEU A 152 -4.23 1.47 15.60
C LEU A 152 -4.15 0.03 16.09
N ASN A 153 -3.62 -0.88 15.27
CA ASN A 153 -3.42 -2.27 15.65
C ASN A 153 -2.39 -2.45 16.79
N ALA A 154 -1.50 -1.48 17.01
CA ALA A 154 -0.56 -1.52 18.12
C ALA A 154 -1.17 -1.06 19.47
N ILE A 155 -2.33 -0.41 19.43
CA ILE A 155 -3.01 0.15 20.61
C ILE A 155 -4.16 -0.75 21.10
N VAL A 156 -4.73 -1.56 20.20
CA VAL A 156 -5.82 -2.52 20.48
C VAL A 156 -5.26 -3.87 20.88
#